data_AF-A0AAU1N1Y3-F1
#
_entry.id   AF-A0AAU1N1Y3-F1
#
_cell.length_a   1.000
_cell.length_b   1.000
_cell.length_c   1.000
_cell.angle_alpha   90.00
_cell.angle_beta   90.00
_cell.angle_gamma   90.00
#
_symmetry.space_group_name_H-M   'P 1'
#
loop_
_entity.id
_entity.type
_entity.pdbx_description
1 polymer ?
#
loop_
_entity_poly.entity_id
_entity_poly.type
_entity_poly.pdbx_seq_one_letter_code
_entity_poly.pdbx_strand_id
1 'polypeptide(L)'
;MYRLDPRYAPAPQAVLSTGWQAVAAQLPTGPAVLAVEGSPSVDWDALGEQLRRELAARGIPVALLDVRAHYAPPAEIRKRTERPEDEEDPYFRKLADNPLGDLFDTLPTPIPPNEGLLIVHGPGAALVDHHLLWYADVPKRYAEASAVAGAGGVNLGLPGEKPDLRRLFYSDWPMLDRHRDALAHRLDGWLDMQNPEHPVSLDGPGLRATYAALARKPVRTRPYFNSTPWGGHWAQRTLGFNPDARNTALGYELIAPEAGILVGTGPEAQAEVPFQLMCVLEPDRVLGQEVHARFGTSFPLRFDYLDTVGGGNLSVHCHPKEPYMRERFGWPYTQHETYYMTLGSPDTEVFLGLREDADVEAFRDQVRKAATGGTPLDVEDHILTFPAEQGRLFMIPAGTPHASGAGNLVLEISATPYLYSLRFYDWLRPDADGNPRPLPYEHGFANLETGRRGDAVARDLVQQARTLRTGTGWREEVIGALEEMFYEVRRYVLDAGAEAHDDTAGRFHILNVVEGDGVSVHTAAGDRHELAYAETLTVPAAVGQYSVRAADGGPVRVVKALVR
;
A
#
# COMPACT_ATOMS: atom_id res chain seq x y z
N MET A 1 -15.86 -6.04 17.04
CA MET A 1 -14.64 -6.87 16.90
C MET A 1 -14.01 -6.55 15.56
N TYR A 2 -12.68 -6.38 15.52
CA TYR A 2 -11.94 -6.11 14.29
C TYR A 2 -12.13 -7.25 13.27
N ARG A 3 -12.36 -6.89 12.01
CA ARG A 3 -12.60 -7.80 10.89
C ARG A 3 -11.35 -7.84 9.99
N LEU A 4 -10.72 -9.02 9.96
CA LEU A 4 -9.50 -9.30 9.18
C LEU A 4 -9.77 -9.35 7.67
N ASP A 5 -10.95 -9.82 7.26
CA ASP A 5 -11.33 -9.99 5.86
C ASP A 5 -12.63 -9.21 5.55
N PRO A 6 -12.57 -7.85 5.46
CA PRO A 6 -13.68 -7.07 4.94
C PRO A 6 -13.95 -7.50 3.49
N ARG A 7 -15.19 -7.92 3.22
CA ARG A 7 -15.62 -8.47 1.93
C ARG A 7 -16.86 -7.78 1.44
N TYR A 8 -16.91 -7.55 0.13
CA TYR A 8 -18.02 -6.96 -0.59
C TYR A 8 -18.62 -7.97 -1.57
N ALA A 9 -19.95 -7.91 -1.74
CA ALA A 9 -20.59 -8.66 -2.80
C ALA A 9 -20.20 -8.08 -4.16
N PRO A 10 -20.01 -8.91 -5.20
CA PRO A 10 -19.84 -8.41 -6.55
C PRO A 10 -21.12 -7.72 -7.04
N ALA A 11 -21.01 -6.91 -8.10
CA ALA A 11 -22.18 -6.31 -8.72
C ALA A 11 -23.18 -7.40 -9.20
N PRO A 12 -24.50 -7.14 -9.22
CA PRO A 12 -25.50 -8.17 -9.54
C PRO A 12 -25.32 -8.86 -10.90
N GLN A 13 -24.75 -8.14 -11.87
CA GLN A 13 -24.47 -8.65 -13.21
C GLN A 13 -23.12 -9.36 -13.34
N ALA A 14 -22.29 -9.34 -12.29
CA ALA A 14 -20.96 -9.91 -12.33
C ALA A 14 -21.02 -11.44 -12.26
N VAL A 15 -20.15 -12.07 -13.04
CA VAL A 15 -19.94 -13.51 -13.08
C VAL A 15 -18.68 -13.83 -12.30
N LEU A 16 -18.86 -14.35 -11.09
CA LEU A 16 -17.79 -14.87 -10.25
C LEU A 16 -17.70 -16.40 -10.43
N SER A 17 -16.54 -16.92 -10.79
CA SER A 17 -16.32 -18.37 -10.99
C SER A 17 -15.16 -18.87 -10.14
N THR A 18 -15.38 -19.95 -9.38
CA THR A 18 -14.37 -20.59 -8.52
C THR A 18 -13.95 -21.93 -9.09
N GLY A 19 -12.64 -22.16 -9.18
CA GLY A 19 -12.02 -23.40 -9.66
C GLY A 19 -11.85 -23.42 -11.18
N TRP A 20 -10.84 -24.18 -11.64
CA TRP A 20 -10.43 -24.23 -13.04
C TRP A 20 -11.53 -24.62 -14.01
N GLN A 21 -12.43 -25.53 -13.63
CA GLN A 21 -13.54 -25.97 -14.47
C GLN A 21 -14.53 -24.83 -14.76
N ALA A 22 -14.89 -24.07 -13.72
CA ALA A 22 -15.79 -22.94 -13.85
C ALA A 22 -15.13 -21.75 -14.57
N VAL A 23 -13.85 -21.51 -14.27
CA VAL A 23 -13.02 -20.51 -14.98
C VAL A 23 -12.96 -20.82 -16.48
N ALA A 24 -12.59 -22.05 -16.84
CA ALA A 24 -12.52 -22.47 -18.23
C ALA A 24 -13.89 -22.36 -18.90
N ALA A 25 -15.00 -22.66 -18.20
CA ALA A 25 -16.36 -22.56 -18.71
C ALA A 25 -16.73 -21.17 -19.26
N GLN A 26 -16.10 -20.11 -18.75
CA GLN A 26 -16.31 -18.73 -19.20
C GLN A 26 -15.61 -18.41 -20.53
N LEU A 27 -14.63 -19.22 -20.94
CA LEU A 27 -13.87 -18.99 -22.16
C LEU A 27 -14.64 -19.45 -23.40
N PRO A 28 -14.44 -18.78 -24.55
CA PRO A 28 -15.13 -19.13 -25.79
C PRO A 28 -14.76 -20.52 -26.28
N THR A 29 -15.68 -21.13 -27.02
CA THR A 29 -15.48 -22.44 -27.66
C THR A 29 -14.99 -22.34 -29.10
N GLY A 30 -15.16 -21.17 -29.72
CA GLY A 30 -14.76 -20.90 -31.11
C GLY A 30 -13.33 -20.36 -31.23
N PRO A 31 -12.83 -20.26 -32.48
CA PRO A 31 -11.52 -19.69 -32.81
C PRO A 31 -11.26 -18.35 -32.14
N ALA A 32 -10.29 -18.30 -31.23
CA ALA A 32 -9.84 -17.05 -30.62
C ALA A 32 -8.40 -17.12 -30.11
N VAL A 33 -7.86 -15.93 -29.85
CA VAL A 33 -6.59 -15.73 -29.14
C VAL A 33 -6.93 -15.10 -27.81
N LEU A 34 -6.63 -15.80 -26.72
CA LEU A 34 -6.75 -15.33 -25.35
C LEU A 34 -5.37 -14.89 -24.86
N ALA A 35 -5.21 -13.60 -24.57
CA ALA A 35 -4.06 -13.11 -23.82
C ALA A 35 -4.35 -13.22 -22.31
N VAL A 36 -3.48 -13.89 -21.57
CA VAL A 36 -3.47 -13.91 -20.11
C VAL A 36 -2.23 -13.16 -19.64
N GLU A 37 -2.42 -11.88 -19.35
CA GLU A 37 -1.41 -10.94 -18.83
C GLU A 37 -1.33 -11.05 -17.30
N GLY A 38 -0.25 -10.62 -16.67
CA GLY A 38 -0.21 -10.63 -15.21
C GLY A 38 1.15 -10.49 -14.55
N SER A 39 1.16 -10.71 -13.25
CA SER A 39 2.36 -10.66 -12.42
C SER A 39 3.35 -11.80 -12.76
N PRO A 40 4.68 -11.57 -12.70
CA PRO A 40 5.67 -12.65 -12.78
C PRO A 40 5.54 -13.67 -11.64
N SER A 41 4.91 -13.31 -10.52
CA SER A 41 4.69 -14.20 -9.36
C SER A 41 3.63 -15.29 -9.58
N VAL A 42 2.92 -15.26 -10.70
CA VAL A 42 2.00 -16.34 -11.10
C VAL A 42 2.83 -17.54 -11.58
N ASP A 43 2.44 -18.76 -11.17
CA ASP A 43 2.94 -19.99 -11.78
C ASP A 43 2.32 -20.15 -13.18
N TRP A 44 2.97 -19.53 -14.16
CA TRP A 44 2.52 -19.48 -15.55
C TRP A 44 2.53 -20.83 -16.26
N ASP A 45 3.44 -21.73 -15.89
CA ASP A 45 3.50 -23.09 -16.46
C ASP A 45 2.28 -23.88 -15.99
N ALA A 46 2.00 -23.84 -14.68
CA ALA A 46 0.82 -24.48 -14.12
C ALA A 46 -0.48 -23.86 -14.65
N LEU A 47 -0.58 -22.54 -14.73
CA LEU A 47 -1.76 -21.85 -15.25
C LEU A 47 -2.08 -22.27 -16.68
N GLY A 48 -1.09 -22.20 -17.59
CA GLY A 48 -1.28 -22.55 -18.99
C GLY A 48 -1.72 -24.00 -19.16
N GLU A 49 -1.07 -24.91 -18.44
CA GLU A 49 -1.37 -26.35 -18.49
C GLU A 49 -2.74 -26.70 -17.89
N GLN A 50 -3.16 -26.03 -16.80
CA GLN A 50 -4.48 -26.23 -16.20
C GLN A 50 -5.60 -25.77 -17.14
N LEU A 51 -5.48 -24.56 -17.72
CA LEU A 51 -6.46 -24.08 -18.70
C LEU A 51 -6.54 -25.02 -19.91
N ARG A 52 -5.39 -25.44 -20.46
CA ARG A 52 -5.32 -26.39 -21.57
C ARG A 52 -6.08 -27.68 -21.25
N ARG A 53 -5.87 -28.24 -20.06
CA ARG A 53 -6.51 -29.47 -19.59
C ARG A 53 -8.02 -29.34 -19.48
N GLU A 54 -8.51 -28.30 -18.81
CA GLU A 54 -9.95 -28.11 -18.60
C GLU A 54 -10.71 -27.80 -19.90
N LEU A 55 -10.10 -27.03 -20.80
CA LEU A 55 -10.66 -26.76 -22.12
C LEU A 55 -10.64 -28.02 -23.01
N ALA A 56 -9.56 -28.79 -22.99
CA ALA A 56 -9.49 -30.06 -23.71
C ALA A 56 -10.52 -31.08 -23.18
N ALA A 57 -10.79 -31.11 -21.86
CA ALA A 57 -11.84 -31.94 -21.27
C ALA A 57 -13.24 -31.55 -21.77
N ARG A 58 -13.42 -30.31 -22.24
CA ARG A 58 -14.64 -29.80 -22.90
C ARG A 58 -14.64 -29.98 -24.42
N GLY A 59 -13.64 -30.66 -24.98
CA GLY A 59 -13.50 -30.90 -26.42
C GLY A 59 -13.03 -29.68 -27.21
N ILE A 60 -12.43 -28.68 -26.55
CA ILE A 60 -11.91 -27.46 -27.18
C ILE A 60 -10.40 -27.68 -27.43
N PRO A 61 -9.93 -27.67 -28.69
CA PRO A 61 -8.49 -27.69 -28.98
C PRO A 61 -7.80 -26.45 -28.39
N VAL A 62 -6.65 -26.63 -27.75
CA VAL A 62 -5.88 -25.53 -27.16
C VAL A 62 -4.41 -25.63 -27.54
N ALA A 63 -3.88 -24.53 -28.07
CA ALA A 63 -2.46 -24.28 -28.20
C ALA A 63 -2.01 -23.27 -27.14
N LEU A 64 -0.81 -23.45 -26.60
CA LEU A 64 -0.19 -22.52 -25.66
C LEU A 64 0.96 -21.79 -26.35
N LEU A 65 1.07 -20.49 -26.07
CA LEU A 65 2.22 -19.66 -26.42
C LEU A 65 2.65 -18.88 -25.17
N ASP A 66 3.81 -19.25 -24.65
CA ASP A 66 4.40 -18.57 -23.50
C ASP A 66 5.26 -17.39 -23.98
N VAL A 67 4.86 -16.16 -23.66
CA VAL A 67 5.64 -14.98 -24.08
C VAL A 67 6.99 -14.92 -23.36
N ARG A 68 7.16 -15.56 -22.21
CA ARG A 68 8.42 -15.56 -21.46
C ARG A 68 9.56 -16.22 -22.25
N ALA A 69 9.25 -17.12 -23.18
CA ALA A 69 10.21 -17.73 -24.09
C ALA A 69 10.78 -16.73 -25.13
N HIS A 70 10.20 -15.54 -25.24
CA HIS A 70 10.58 -14.47 -26.17
C HIS A 70 11.22 -13.26 -25.49
N TYR A 71 11.47 -13.32 -24.17
CA TYR A 71 12.25 -12.30 -23.48
C TYR A 71 13.64 -12.15 -24.08
N ALA A 72 14.14 -10.92 -24.09
CA ALA A 72 15.53 -10.65 -24.41
C ALA A 72 16.47 -11.31 -23.38
N PRO A 73 17.74 -11.57 -23.72
CA PRO A 73 18.72 -12.06 -22.76
C PRO A 73 18.79 -11.16 -21.51
N PRO A 74 19.01 -11.71 -20.30
CA PRO A 74 19.01 -10.93 -19.04
C PRO A 74 19.87 -9.67 -19.06
N ALA A 75 21.05 -9.72 -19.68
CA ALA A 75 21.96 -8.58 -19.79
C ALA A 75 21.35 -7.41 -20.59
N GLU A 76 20.57 -7.73 -21.64
CA GLU A 76 19.93 -6.72 -22.48
C GLU A 76 18.68 -6.15 -21.79
N ILE A 77 17.92 -6.97 -21.05
CA ILE A 77 16.82 -6.49 -20.22
C ILE A 77 17.32 -5.49 -19.16
N ARG A 78 18.40 -5.84 -18.44
CA ARG A 78 19.01 -4.94 -17.45
C ARG A 78 19.43 -3.63 -18.10
N LYS A 79 20.15 -3.69 -19.21
CA LYS A 79 20.57 -2.50 -19.97
C LYS A 79 19.41 -1.59 -20.41
N ARG A 80 18.24 -2.16 -20.73
CA ARG A 80 17.06 -1.38 -21.14
C ARG A 80 16.28 -0.82 -19.96
N THR A 81 16.21 -1.57 -18.86
CA THR A 81 15.30 -1.30 -17.73
C THR A 81 15.99 -0.70 -16.49
N GLU A 82 17.33 -0.66 -16.48
CA GLU A 82 18.14 -0.15 -15.38
C GLU A 82 18.96 1.05 -15.87
N ARG A 83 19.08 2.08 -15.04
CA ARG A 83 19.87 3.26 -15.36
C ARG A 83 21.29 3.05 -14.82
N PRO A 84 22.34 3.55 -15.50
CA PRO A 84 23.70 3.48 -14.97
C PRO A 84 23.83 4.07 -13.56
N GLU A 85 23.09 5.13 -13.25
CA GLU A 85 23.09 5.78 -11.94
C GLU A 85 22.49 4.91 -10.83
N ASP A 86 21.66 3.91 -11.17
CA ASP A 86 21.07 2.97 -10.21
C ASP A 86 22.12 2.00 -9.62
N GLU A 87 23.28 1.84 -10.25
CA GLU A 87 24.39 1.05 -9.72
C GLU A 87 25.15 1.80 -8.61
N GLU A 88 25.11 3.14 -8.60
CA GLU A 88 25.83 3.97 -7.62
C GLU A 88 25.12 4.04 -6.26
N ASP A 89 23.79 3.88 -6.23
CA ASP A 89 22.97 3.91 -5.01
C ASP A 89 22.56 2.49 -4.59
N PRO A 90 23.17 1.88 -3.56
CA PRO A 90 22.89 0.49 -3.18
C PRO A 90 21.51 0.31 -2.52
N TYR A 91 20.77 1.39 -2.23
CA TYR A 91 19.53 1.34 -1.45
C TYR A 91 18.30 1.56 -2.33
N PHE A 92 18.38 2.55 -3.22
CA PHE A 92 17.25 3.01 -4.00
C PHE A 92 17.55 2.95 -5.50
N ARG A 93 16.49 2.98 -6.30
CA ARG A 93 16.58 3.28 -7.74
C ARG A 93 15.53 4.33 -8.07
N LYS A 94 15.73 5.04 -9.16
CA LYS A 94 14.68 5.88 -9.70
C LYS A 94 13.56 5.00 -10.24
N LEU A 95 12.29 5.38 -9.98
CA LEU A 95 11.15 4.61 -10.52
C LEU A 95 11.29 4.44 -12.04
N ALA A 96 11.13 3.21 -12.52
CA ALA A 96 11.18 2.92 -13.94
C ALA A 96 9.95 3.48 -14.67
N ASP A 97 10.21 4.18 -15.77
CA ASP A 97 9.25 4.71 -16.72
C ASP A 97 9.21 3.91 -18.02
N ASN A 98 10.01 2.86 -18.12
CA ASN A 98 10.05 1.94 -19.26
C ASN A 98 8.70 1.27 -19.53
N PRO A 99 8.34 1.05 -20.81
CA PRO A 99 7.22 0.19 -21.18
C PRO A 99 7.56 -1.29 -20.98
N LEU A 100 6.53 -2.13 -20.81
CA LEU A 100 6.71 -3.57 -20.66
C LEU A 100 7.33 -4.24 -21.91
N GLY A 101 7.20 -3.61 -23.07
CA GLY A 101 7.81 -4.08 -24.33
C GLY A 101 9.33 -4.13 -24.31
N ASP A 102 10.00 -3.35 -23.44
CA ASP A 102 11.47 -3.33 -23.35
C ASP A 102 12.06 -4.68 -22.90
N LEU A 103 11.23 -5.57 -22.34
CA LEU A 103 11.64 -6.92 -21.94
C LEU A 103 11.88 -7.87 -23.11
N PHE A 104 11.47 -7.52 -24.33
CA PHE A 104 11.45 -8.42 -25.49
C PHE A 104 12.40 -7.96 -26.59
N ASP A 105 13.08 -8.89 -27.26
CA ASP A 105 13.78 -8.59 -28.52
C ASP A 105 12.81 -8.59 -29.70
N THR A 106 11.90 -9.57 -29.71
CA THR A 106 10.84 -9.68 -30.70
C THR A 106 9.60 -10.24 -30.02
N LEU A 107 8.47 -9.55 -30.19
CA LEU A 107 7.19 -10.09 -29.73
C LEU A 107 6.73 -11.19 -30.69
N PRO A 108 6.14 -12.28 -30.17
CA PRO A 108 5.56 -13.31 -31.01
C PRO A 108 4.35 -12.74 -31.78
N THR A 109 4.13 -13.23 -33.00
CA THR A 109 2.91 -12.93 -33.77
C THR A 109 1.94 -14.10 -33.64
N PRO A 110 0.93 -14.02 -32.75
CA PRO A 110 -0.02 -15.10 -32.57
C PRO A 110 -0.84 -15.27 -33.86
N ILE A 111 -0.94 -16.52 -34.31
CA ILE A 111 -1.81 -16.89 -35.44
C ILE A 111 -3.10 -17.45 -34.84
N PRO A 112 -4.26 -16.82 -35.05
CA PRO A 112 -5.53 -17.35 -34.58
C PRO A 112 -5.73 -18.78 -35.12
N PRO A 113 -6.13 -19.74 -34.27
CA PRO A 113 -6.33 -21.11 -34.72
C PRO A 113 -7.56 -21.20 -35.63
N ASN A 114 -7.66 -22.24 -36.45
CA ASN A 114 -8.88 -22.50 -37.24
C ASN A 114 -10.03 -23.04 -36.38
N GLU A 115 -9.70 -23.70 -35.26
CA GLU A 115 -10.62 -24.28 -34.28
C GLU A 115 -10.02 -24.16 -32.87
N GLY A 116 -10.85 -23.90 -31.86
CA GLY A 116 -10.40 -23.81 -30.47
C GLY A 116 -9.66 -22.52 -30.12
N LEU A 117 -8.74 -22.58 -29.15
CA LEU A 117 -8.08 -21.40 -28.59
C LEU A 117 -6.55 -21.45 -28.71
N LEU A 118 -5.96 -20.29 -28.99
CA LEU A 118 -4.57 -20.01 -28.69
C LEU A 118 -4.52 -19.20 -27.39
N ILE A 119 -3.92 -19.76 -26.35
CA ILE A 119 -3.68 -19.05 -25.09
C ILE A 119 -2.25 -18.51 -25.12
N VAL A 120 -2.14 -17.19 -25.23
CA VAL A 120 -0.89 -16.45 -25.05
C VAL A 120 -0.80 -16.06 -23.58
N HIS A 121 0.24 -16.47 -22.86
CA HIS A 121 0.32 -16.22 -21.42
C HIS A 121 1.71 -15.77 -20.97
N GLY A 122 1.75 -15.02 -19.87
CA GLY A 122 2.95 -14.47 -19.25
C GLY A 122 2.96 -12.94 -19.22
N PRO A 123 3.86 -12.32 -18.42
CA PRO A 123 3.99 -10.87 -18.38
C PRO A 123 4.36 -10.32 -19.76
N GLY A 124 3.50 -9.50 -20.35
CA GLY A 124 3.61 -9.00 -21.72
C GLY A 124 2.69 -9.69 -22.73
N ALA A 125 1.85 -10.66 -22.31
CA ALA A 125 0.86 -11.29 -23.18
C ALA A 125 -0.13 -10.29 -23.81
N ALA A 126 -0.41 -9.16 -23.14
CA ALA A 126 -1.28 -8.13 -23.70
C ALA A 126 -0.63 -7.29 -24.81
N LEU A 127 0.69 -7.44 -25.06
CA LEU A 127 1.42 -6.70 -26.09
C LEU A 127 1.25 -7.25 -27.51
N VAL A 128 0.70 -8.45 -27.64
CA VAL A 128 0.43 -9.08 -28.94
C VAL A 128 -1.04 -8.96 -29.32
N ASP A 129 -1.37 -9.17 -30.59
CA ASP A 129 -2.76 -9.15 -31.05
C ASP A 129 -3.58 -10.28 -30.38
N HIS A 130 -4.74 -9.91 -29.81
CA HIS A 130 -5.62 -10.83 -29.10
C HIS A 130 -7.08 -10.46 -29.28
N HIS A 131 -7.96 -11.43 -29.05
CA HIS A 131 -9.42 -11.25 -29.08
C HIS A 131 -10.00 -11.05 -27.68
N LEU A 132 -9.38 -11.69 -26.68
CA LEU A 132 -9.76 -11.60 -25.28
C LEU A 132 -8.53 -11.30 -24.43
N LEU A 133 -8.73 -10.54 -23.36
CA LEU A 133 -7.70 -10.14 -22.42
C LEU A 133 -8.09 -10.45 -20.98
N TRP A 134 -7.35 -11.35 -20.37
CA TRP A 134 -7.47 -11.67 -18.95
C TRP A 134 -6.23 -11.19 -18.20
N TYR A 135 -6.40 -10.81 -16.93
CA TYR A 135 -5.30 -10.45 -16.04
C TYR A 135 -5.25 -11.43 -14.87
N ALA A 136 -4.14 -12.17 -14.74
CA ALA A 136 -3.85 -13.06 -13.62
C ALA A 136 -3.01 -12.34 -12.57
N ASP A 137 -3.51 -12.26 -11.34
CA ASP A 137 -2.86 -11.49 -10.28
C ASP A 137 -2.56 -12.31 -9.04
N VAL A 138 -1.47 -11.91 -8.39
CA VAL A 138 -1.12 -12.31 -7.03
C VAL A 138 -0.69 -11.02 -6.32
N PRO A 139 -1.29 -10.68 -5.15
CA PRO A 139 -0.94 -9.46 -4.44
C PRO A 139 0.56 -9.34 -4.15
N LYS A 140 1.09 -8.12 -4.22
CA LYS A 140 2.53 -7.80 -4.11
C LYS A 140 3.22 -8.38 -2.87
N ARG A 141 2.53 -8.44 -1.73
CA ARG A 141 3.02 -9.08 -0.49
C ARG A 141 3.52 -10.51 -0.68
N TYR A 142 2.94 -11.28 -1.62
CA TYR A 142 3.41 -12.64 -1.90
C TYR A 142 4.69 -12.62 -2.74
N ALA A 143 4.82 -11.68 -3.68
CA ALA A 143 6.04 -11.49 -4.45
C ALA A 143 7.22 -11.11 -3.53
N GLU A 144 6.98 -10.19 -2.60
CA GLU A 144 7.97 -9.81 -1.58
C GLU A 144 8.34 -10.99 -0.68
N ALA A 145 7.36 -11.72 -0.14
CA ALA A 145 7.60 -12.89 0.70
C ALA A 145 8.39 -13.99 -0.04
N SER A 146 8.06 -14.25 -1.30
CA SER A 146 8.80 -15.19 -2.16
C SER A 146 10.24 -14.74 -2.40
N ALA A 147 10.46 -13.44 -2.67
CA ALA A 147 11.80 -12.88 -2.85
C ALA A 147 12.65 -13.01 -1.57
N VAL A 148 12.08 -12.70 -0.40
CA VAL A 148 12.72 -12.84 0.92
C VAL A 148 13.06 -14.30 1.23
N ALA A 149 12.19 -15.23 0.83
CA ALA A 149 12.45 -16.67 0.95
C ALA A 149 13.50 -17.19 -0.06
N GLY A 150 13.99 -16.35 -0.97
CA GLY A 150 14.96 -16.71 -2.00
C GLY A 150 14.36 -17.52 -3.16
N ALA A 151 13.03 -17.54 -3.31
CA ALA A 151 12.37 -18.19 -4.43
C ALA A 151 12.54 -17.34 -5.70
N GLY A 152 13.14 -17.92 -6.73
CA GLY A 152 13.35 -17.27 -8.03
C GLY A 152 12.04 -17.01 -8.80
N GLY A 153 12.15 -16.34 -9.94
CA GLY A 153 10.99 -16.11 -10.84
C GLY A 153 10.14 -14.87 -10.52
N VAL A 154 10.48 -14.11 -9.48
CA VAL A 154 9.69 -12.94 -9.04
C VAL A 154 10.03 -11.64 -9.79
N ASN A 155 11.24 -11.52 -10.34
CA ASN A 155 11.64 -10.32 -11.08
C ASN A 155 11.23 -10.39 -12.54
N LEU A 156 10.67 -9.28 -13.02
CA LEU A 156 10.06 -9.16 -14.34
C LEU A 156 11.10 -9.30 -15.46
N GLY A 157 10.83 -10.21 -16.41
CA GLY A 157 11.73 -10.54 -17.52
C GLY A 157 12.96 -11.39 -17.14
N LEU A 158 13.13 -11.73 -15.86
CA LEU A 158 14.36 -12.36 -15.34
C LEU A 158 14.07 -13.67 -14.56
N PRO A 159 13.34 -14.65 -15.16
CA PRO A 159 12.82 -15.80 -14.41
C PRO A 159 13.89 -16.71 -13.78
N GLY A 160 15.11 -16.74 -14.34
CA GLY A 160 16.23 -17.57 -13.86
C GLY A 160 17.23 -16.85 -12.95
N GLU A 161 17.03 -15.57 -12.67
CA GLU A 161 17.94 -14.78 -11.84
C GLU A 161 17.58 -14.90 -10.35
N LYS A 162 18.54 -14.54 -9.49
CA LYS A 162 18.27 -14.41 -8.05
C LYS A 162 17.29 -13.25 -7.82
N PRO A 163 16.37 -13.38 -6.85
CA PRO A 163 15.48 -12.28 -6.48
C PRO A 163 16.25 -11.01 -6.09
N ASP A 164 15.80 -9.88 -6.61
CA ASP A 164 16.25 -8.52 -6.27
C ASP A 164 15.04 -7.68 -5.86
N LEU A 165 14.89 -7.44 -4.56
CA LEU A 165 13.83 -6.60 -3.99
C LEU A 165 13.91 -5.15 -4.48
N ARG A 166 15.12 -4.62 -4.68
CA ARG A 166 15.31 -3.23 -5.15
C ARG A 166 14.76 -3.10 -6.57
N ARG A 167 15.04 -4.06 -7.44
CA ARG A 167 14.42 -4.11 -8.78
C ARG A 167 12.91 -4.29 -8.68
N LEU A 168 12.43 -5.18 -7.81
CA LEU A 168 10.99 -5.43 -7.64
C LEU A 168 10.23 -4.13 -7.33
N PHE A 169 10.73 -3.35 -6.36
CA PHE A 169 10.09 -2.14 -5.86
C PHE A 169 10.17 -0.96 -6.82
N TYR A 170 11.33 -0.74 -7.45
CA TYR A 170 11.59 0.49 -8.21
C TYR A 170 11.52 0.31 -9.73
N SER A 171 11.60 -0.92 -10.24
CA SER A 171 11.54 -1.19 -11.68
C SER A 171 10.31 -2.01 -12.05
N ASP A 172 10.19 -3.21 -11.48
CA ASP A 172 9.20 -4.19 -11.94
C ASP A 172 7.78 -3.74 -11.61
N TRP A 173 7.49 -3.35 -10.37
CA TRP A 173 6.15 -2.89 -9.97
C TRP A 173 5.71 -1.61 -10.71
N PRO A 174 6.52 -0.55 -10.83
CA PRO A 174 6.13 0.62 -11.62
C PRO A 174 5.83 0.31 -13.08
N MET A 175 6.57 -0.61 -13.71
CA MET A 175 6.30 -1.07 -15.08
C MET A 175 4.99 -1.85 -15.17
N LEU A 176 4.79 -2.84 -14.28
CA LEU A 176 3.61 -3.69 -14.23
C LEU A 176 2.34 -2.91 -13.89
N ASP A 177 2.39 -2.02 -12.89
CA ASP A 177 1.24 -1.21 -12.47
C ASP A 177 0.78 -0.29 -13.61
N ARG A 178 1.71 0.41 -14.27
CA ARG A 178 1.38 1.28 -15.41
C ARG A 178 0.75 0.48 -16.55
N HIS A 179 1.29 -0.70 -16.84
CA HIS A 179 0.75 -1.59 -17.87
C HIS A 179 -0.64 -2.10 -17.51
N ARG A 180 -0.84 -2.64 -16.30
CA ARG A 180 -2.16 -3.07 -15.80
C ARG A 180 -3.18 -1.93 -15.86
N ASP A 181 -2.81 -0.75 -15.40
CA ASP A 181 -3.71 0.41 -15.33
C ASP A 181 -4.15 0.85 -16.74
N ALA A 182 -3.26 0.78 -17.73
CA ALA A 182 -3.61 1.04 -19.13
C ALA A 182 -4.57 0.00 -19.73
N LEU A 183 -4.58 -1.23 -19.21
CA LEU A 183 -5.46 -2.31 -19.67
C LEU A 183 -6.80 -2.36 -18.92
N ALA A 184 -6.93 -1.70 -17.77
CA ALA A 184 -8.05 -1.81 -16.84
C ALA A 184 -9.44 -1.74 -17.49
N HIS A 185 -9.64 -0.79 -18.41
CA HIS A 185 -10.94 -0.58 -19.07
C HIS A 185 -11.32 -1.65 -20.11
N ARG A 186 -10.37 -2.46 -20.56
CA ARG A 186 -10.54 -3.46 -21.62
C ARG A 186 -10.36 -4.90 -21.18
N LEU A 187 -10.11 -5.14 -19.89
CA LEU A 187 -10.04 -6.51 -19.36
C LEU A 187 -11.40 -7.20 -19.59
N ASP A 188 -11.33 -8.43 -20.09
CA ASP A 188 -12.45 -9.37 -20.23
C ASP A 188 -12.57 -10.29 -19.00
N GLY A 189 -11.49 -10.45 -18.24
CA GLY A 189 -11.48 -11.22 -17.00
C GLY A 189 -10.36 -10.84 -16.05
N TRP A 190 -10.62 -10.97 -14.76
CA TRP A 190 -9.64 -10.93 -13.70
C TRP A 190 -9.56 -12.30 -13.05
N LEU A 191 -8.35 -12.82 -12.85
CA LEU A 191 -8.10 -14.13 -12.28
C LEU A 191 -7.21 -13.98 -11.03
N ASP A 192 -7.78 -14.18 -9.85
CA ASP A 192 -7.03 -14.20 -8.60
C ASP A 192 -6.36 -15.58 -8.43
N MET A 193 -5.03 -15.55 -8.39
CA MET A 193 -4.16 -16.72 -8.33
C MET A 193 -3.56 -16.95 -6.93
N GLN A 194 -4.08 -16.31 -5.88
CA GLN A 194 -3.65 -16.57 -4.50
C GLN A 194 -3.81 -18.05 -4.09
N ASN A 195 -4.81 -18.75 -4.63
CA ASN A 195 -4.97 -20.19 -4.50
C ASN A 195 -4.94 -20.83 -5.90
N PRO A 196 -3.79 -21.30 -6.38
CA PRO A 196 -3.66 -21.86 -7.74
C PRO A 196 -4.41 -23.20 -7.92
N GLU A 197 -4.78 -23.90 -6.85
CA GLU A 197 -5.60 -25.12 -6.94
C GLU A 197 -7.07 -24.79 -7.20
N HIS A 198 -7.55 -23.69 -6.62
CA HIS A 198 -8.93 -23.23 -6.70
C HIS A 198 -8.99 -21.72 -7.00
N PRO A 199 -8.56 -21.28 -8.20
CA PRO A 199 -8.53 -19.85 -8.51
C PRO A 199 -9.94 -19.28 -8.60
N VAL A 200 -10.07 -17.98 -8.36
CA VAL A 200 -11.35 -17.27 -8.48
C VAL A 200 -11.24 -16.22 -9.58
N SER A 201 -12.20 -16.21 -10.50
CA SER A 201 -12.27 -15.22 -11.55
C SER A 201 -13.50 -14.32 -11.43
N LEU A 202 -13.35 -13.09 -11.92
CA LEU A 202 -14.43 -12.13 -12.11
C LEU A 202 -14.40 -11.67 -13.57
N ASP A 203 -15.53 -11.71 -14.26
CA ASP A 203 -15.62 -11.18 -15.62
C ASP A 203 -15.35 -9.66 -15.66
N GLY A 204 -14.81 -9.19 -16.77
CA GLY A 204 -14.41 -7.79 -16.97
C GLY A 204 -15.55 -6.78 -16.74
N PRO A 205 -16.73 -6.96 -17.36
CA PRO A 205 -17.90 -6.12 -17.08
C PRO A 205 -18.31 -6.15 -15.61
N GLY A 206 -18.33 -7.33 -14.98
CA GLY A 206 -18.59 -7.50 -13.55
C GLY A 206 -17.59 -6.78 -12.64
N LEU A 207 -16.29 -6.85 -12.96
CA LEU A 207 -15.22 -6.13 -12.24
C LEU A 207 -15.47 -4.61 -12.26
N ARG A 208 -15.64 -4.03 -13.45
CA ARG A 208 -15.88 -2.59 -13.61
C ARG A 208 -17.18 -2.17 -12.92
N ALA A 209 -18.25 -2.95 -13.04
CA ALA A 209 -19.50 -2.67 -12.36
C ALA A 209 -19.37 -2.73 -10.83
N THR A 210 -18.58 -3.67 -10.32
CA THR A 210 -18.32 -3.81 -8.87
C THR A 210 -17.57 -2.59 -8.36
N TYR A 211 -16.51 -2.14 -9.04
CA TYR A 211 -15.81 -0.91 -8.68
C TYR A 211 -16.70 0.34 -8.77
N ALA A 212 -17.53 0.46 -9.81
CA ALA A 212 -18.49 1.56 -9.94
C ALA A 212 -19.47 1.64 -8.75
N ALA A 213 -19.88 0.48 -8.22
CA ALA A 213 -20.74 0.39 -7.05
C ALA A 213 -19.98 0.70 -5.74
N LEU A 214 -18.75 0.21 -5.60
CA LEU A 214 -17.90 0.47 -4.43
C LEU A 214 -17.47 1.93 -4.34
N ALA A 215 -17.18 2.59 -5.45
CA ALA A 215 -16.78 4.00 -5.49
C ALA A 215 -17.86 4.98 -5.01
N ARG A 216 -19.06 4.51 -4.64
CA ARG A 216 -20.20 5.31 -4.17
C ARG A 216 -20.59 5.03 -2.72
N LYS A 217 -19.83 4.20 -2.01
CA LYS A 217 -20.09 3.83 -0.62
C LYS A 217 -18.78 3.68 0.16
N PRO A 218 -18.80 3.63 1.50
CA PRO A 218 -17.59 3.40 2.27
C PRO A 218 -16.96 2.03 1.97
N VAL A 219 -15.63 1.99 1.80
CA VAL A 219 -14.85 0.81 1.42
C VAL A 219 -13.64 0.64 2.34
N ARG A 220 -13.43 -0.60 2.78
CA ARG A 220 -12.25 -1.07 3.49
C ARG A 220 -11.43 -1.96 2.57
N THR A 221 -10.13 -1.86 2.70
CA THR A 221 -9.16 -2.75 2.09
C THR A 221 -8.90 -3.94 3.01
N ARG A 222 -8.35 -5.02 2.46
CA ARG A 222 -7.88 -6.16 3.24
C ARG A 222 -6.60 -5.74 3.99
N PRO A 223 -6.64 -5.65 5.32
CA PRO A 223 -5.46 -5.32 6.11
C PRO A 223 -4.43 -6.45 6.06
N TYR A 224 -3.16 -6.09 6.17
CA TYR A 224 -2.05 -7.04 6.24
C TYR A 224 -0.98 -6.55 7.22
N PHE A 225 -0.34 -7.46 7.95
CA PHE A 225 0.67 -7.10 8.94
C PHE A 225 1.99 -7.82 8.66
N ASN A 226 3.07 -7.04 8.67
CA ASN A 226 4.44 -7.49 8.46
C ASN A 226 5.22 -7.58 9.78
N SER A 227 6.16 -8.52 9.83
CA SER A 227 7.16 -8.55 10.90
C SER A 227 8.30 -7.57 10.60
N THR A 228 8.87 -6.96 11.64
CA THR A 228 10.05 -6.08 11.52
C THR A 228 11.05 -6.34 12.65
N PRO A 229 12.32 -5.90 12.53
CA PRO A 229 13.30 -6.06 13.62
C PRO A 229 12.94 -5.35 14.94
N TRP A 230 12.16 -4.26 14.89
CA TRP A 230 11.66 -3.54 16.06
C TRP A 230 10.32 -4.05 16.60
N GLY A 231 9.67 -4.94 15.86
CA GLY A 231 8.24 -5.19 16.01
C GLY A 231 7.77 -5.65 17.38
N GLY A 232 6.63 -5.09 17.79
CA GLY A 232 5.87 -5.46 18.96
C GLY A 232 4.81 -6.54 18.72
N HIS A 233 3.97 -6.75 19.74
CA HIS A 233 3.04 -7.87 19.83
C HIS A 233 1.59 -7.44 20.07
N TRP A 234 1.28 -6.14 19.94
CA TRP A 234 -0.08 -5.64 20.16
C TRP A 234 -1.05 -6.21 19.13
N ALA A 235 -0.72 -6.22 17.84
CA ALA A 235 -1.66 -6.71 16.82
C ALA A 235 -1.94 -8.22 16.95
N GLN A 236 -0.93 -9.03 17.30
CA GLN A 236 -1.10 -10.46 17.66
C GLN A 236 -2.09 -10.64 18.81
N ARG A 237 -1.89 -9.90 19.92
CA ARG A 237 -2.66 -10.07 21.16
C ARG A 237 -4.06 -9.49 21.07
N THR A 238 -4.23 -8.39 20.33
CA THR A 238 -5.46 -7.59 20.34
C THR A 238 -6.32 -7.85 19.12
N LEU A 239 -5.72 -8.01 17.94
CA LEU A 239 -6.43 -8.16 16.66
C LEU A 239 -6.40 -9.61 16.15
N GLY A 240 -5.51 -10.45 16.65
CA GLY A 240 -5.36 -11.85 16.22
C GLY A 240 -4.60 -12.02 14.91
N PHE A 241 -3.87 -11.01 14.44
CA PHE A 241 -3.04 -11.13 13.25
C PHE A 241 -1.85 -12.05 13.51
N ASN A 242 -1.69 -13.08 12.66
CA ASN A 242 -0.53 -13.96 12.57
C ASN A 242 0.15 -14.28 13.93
N PRO A 243 -0.55 -14.97 14.85
CA PRO A 243 -0.06 -15.25 16.20
C PRO A 243 1.23 -16.06 16.23
N ASP A 244 1.53 -16.79 15.15
CA ASP A 244 2.72 -17.65 15.02
C ASP A 244 3.95 -16.92 14.45
N ALA A 245 3.78 -15.70 13.94
CA ALA A 245 4.91 -14.89 13.48
C ALA A 245 5.80 -14.42 14.65
N ARG A 246 7.06 -14.06 14.34
CA ARG A 246 7.99 -13.47 15.32
C ARG A 246 7.39 -12.25 16.01
N ASN A 247 6.73 -11.38 15.24
CA ASN A 247 5.99 -10.20 15.68
C ASN A 247 5.07 -9.71 14.53
N THR A 248 4.18 -8.76 14.82
CA THR A 248 3.30 -8.12 13.82
C THR A 248 3.35 -6.62 14.01
N ALA A 249 4.35 -6.02 13.37
CA ALA A 249 4.83 -4.68 13.69
C ALA A 249 4.23 -3.60 12.81
N LEU A 250 4.11 -3.90 11.52
CA LEU A 250 3.80 -2.93 10.48
C LEU A 250 2.48 -3.35 9.83
N GLY A 251 1.40 -2.68 10.22
CA GLY A 251 0.05 -2.95 9.76
C GLY A 251 -0.33 -2.07 8.59
N TYR A 252 -0.43 -2.65 7.41
CA TYR A 252 -0.94 -1.99 6.21
C TYR A 252 -2.46 -2.03 6.24
N GLU A 253 -3.07 -0.98 6.80
CA GLU A 253 -4.52 -0.82 6.76
C GLU A 253 -4.94 -0.32 5.38
N LEU A 254 -4.27 0.74 4.90
CA LEU A 254 -4.52 1.34 3.59
C LEU A 254 -3.22 1.91 3.01
N ILE A 255 -2.54 1.13 2.18
CA ILE A 255 -1.53 1.62 1.22
C ILE A 255 -2.04 1.26 -0.16
N ALA A 256 -2.61 2.22 -0.89
CA ALA A 256 -3.30 1.94 -2.15
C ALA A 256 -2.50 1.10 -3.17
N PRO A 257 -1.17 1.31 -3.36
CA PRO A 257 -0.36 0.47 -4.25
C PRO A 257 -0.26 -1.01 -3.86
N GLU A 258 -0.53 -1.36 -2.60
CA GLU A 258 -0.38 -2.71 -2.01
C GLU A 258 -1.74 -3.32 -1.63
N ALA A 259 -2.72 -2.47 -1.38
CA ALA A 259 -3.98 -2.86 -0.77
C ALA A 259 -4.95 -3.50 -1.78
N GLY A 260 -5.58 -4.59 -1.34
CA GLY A 260 -6.63 -5.28 -2.09
C GLY A 260 -8.02 -5.07 -1.49
N ILE A 261 -9.05 -5.31 -2.29
CA ILE A 261 -10.45 -5.37 -1.88
C ILE A 261 -10.93 -6.80 -2.12
N LEU A 262 -11.50 -7.44 -1.10
CA LEU A 262 -12.10 -8.77 -1.25
C LEU A 262 -13.51 -8.65 -1.85
N VAL A 263 -13.72 -9.26 -3.00
CA VAL A 263 -14.99 -9.30 -3.71
C VAL A 263 -15.44 -10.75 -3.82
N GLY A 264 -16.60 -11.08 -3.25
CA GLY A 264 -17.10 -12.45 -3.28
C GLY A 264 -18.33 -12.70 -2.43
N THR A 265 -18.79 -13.95 -2.43
CA THR A 265 -19.94 -14.42 -1.64
C THR A 265 -19.51 -15.16 -0.37
N GLY A 266 -18.25 -15.59 -0.30
CA GLY A 266 -17.72 -16.40 0.81
C GLY A 266 -16.18 -16.47 0.81
N PRO A 267 -15.54 -16.96 1.88
CA PRO A 267 -14.08 -17.08 1.95
C PRO A 267 -13.48 -17.98 0.87
N GLU A 268 -14.23 -18.99 0.44
CA GLU A 268 -13.85 -19.94 -0.62
C GLU A 268 -14.24 -19.47 -2.03
N ALA A 269 -15.02 -18.38 -2.12
CA ALA A 269 -15.54 -17.84 -3.36
C ALA A 269 -15.40 -16.31 -3.35
N GLN A 270 -14.14 -15.87 -3.38
CA GLN A 270 -13.77 -14.45 -3.43
C GLN A 270 -12.50 -14.26 -4.25
N ALA A 271 -12.42 -13.12 -4.93
CA ALA A 271 -11.21 -12.61 -5.53
C ALA A 271 -10.75 -11.37 -4.75
N GLU A 272 -9.44 -11.23 -4.56
CA GLU A 272 -8.83 -9.97 -4.16
C GLU A 272 -8.49 -9.17 -5.42
N VAL A 273 -8.99 -7.94 -5.48
CA VAL A 273 -8.76 -7.01 -6.59
C VAL A 273 -8.10 -5.73 -6.06
N PRO A 274 -7.09 -5.14 -6.74
CA PRO A 274 -6.36 -4.00 -6.20
C PRO A 274 -7.26 -2.80 -5.91
N PHE A 275 -7.07 -2.15 -4.77
CA PHE A 275 -7.73 -0.87 -4.47
C PHE A 275 -7.32 0.22 -5.46
N GLN A 276 -6.05 0.23 -5.87
CA GLN A 276 -5.53 1.14 -6.88
C GLN A 276 -6.32 1.07 -8.20
N LEU A 277 -6.78 -0.12 -8.60
CA LEU A 277 -7.56 -0.29 -9.83
C LEU A 277 -8.94 0.37 -9.75
N MET A 278 -9.52 0.50 -8.53
CA MET A 278 -10.72 1.33 -8.30
C MET A 278 -10.43 2.82 -8.59
N CYS A 279 -9.25 3.31 -8.17
CA CYS A 279 -8.83 4.69 -8.41
C CYS A 279 -8.54 4.96 -9.89
N VAL A 280 -8.16 3.92 -10.66
CA VAL A 280 -7.97 4.01 -12.12
C VAL A 280 -9.29 4.03 -12.87
N LEU A 281 -10.22 3.14 -12.50
CA LEU A 281 -11.50 2.99 -13.20
C LEU A 281 -12.53 4.05 -12.84
N GLU A 282 -12.47 4.59 -11.61
CA GLU A 282 -13.45 5.51 -11.05
C GLU A 282 -12.79 6.74 -10.34
N PRO A 283 -11.79 7.41 -10.97
CA PRO A 283 -10.93 8.38 -10.28
C PRO A 283 -11.70 9.54 -9.66
N ASP A 284 -12.60 10.17 -10.40
CA ASP A 284 -13.38 11.30 -9.88
C ASP A 284 -14.35 10.89 -8.78
N ARG A 285 -14.89 9.66 -8.83
CA ARG A 285 -15.82 9.18 -7.81
C ARG A 285 -15.11 8.81 -6.51
N VAL A 286 -13.91 8.24 -6.63
CA VAL A 286 -13.09 7.87 -5.47
C VAL A 286 -12.41 9.09 -4.90
N LEU A 287 -11.56 9.75 -5.68
CA LEU A 287 -10.66 10.82 -5.23
C LEU A 287 -11.36 12.18 -5.13
N GLY A 288 -12.26 12.46 -6.06
CA GLY A 288 -12.76 13.81 -6.31
C GLY A 288 -11.96 14.55 -7.38
N GLN A 289 -12.58 15.50 -8.08
CA GLN A 289 -11.99 16.16 -9.25
C GLN A 289 -10.69 16.91 -8.94
N GLU A 290 -10.63 17.64 -7.82
CA GLU A 290 -9.45 18.43 -7.46
C GLU A 290 -8.27 17.53 -7.08
N VAL A 291 -8.53 16.46 -6.31
CA VAL A 291 -7.51 15.48 -5.94
C VAL A 291 -7.02 14.73 -7.17
N HIS A 292 -7.92 14.27 -8.04
CA HIS A 292 -7.58 13.60 -9.28
C HIS A 292 -6.74 14.51 -10.20
N ALA A 293 -7.10 15.78 -10.34
CA ALA A 293 -6.32 16.73 -11.14
C ALA A 293 -4.89 16.91 -10.60
N ARG A 294 -4.69 16.83 -9.28
CA ARG A 294 -3.39 17.02 -8.64
C ARG A 294 -2.52 15.76 -8.63
N PHE A 295 -3.10 14.59 -8.40
CA PHE A 295 -2.37 13.34 -8.16
C PHE A 295 -2.57 12.27 -9.24
N GLY A 296 -3.37 12.56 -10.27
CA GLY A 296 -3.80 11.55 -11.23
C GLY A 296 -4.60 10.45 -10.53
N THR A 297 -4.40 9.21 -10.93
CA THR A 297 -5.05 8.04 -10.31
C THR A 297 -4.37 7.59 -9.02
N SER A 298 -3.27 8.23 -8.61
CA SER A 298 -2.59 7.90 -7.36
C SER A 298 -3.43 8.34 -6.17
N PHE A 299 -3.81 7.39 -5.32
CA PHE A 299 -4.48 7.69 -4.06
C PHE A 299 -3.44 8.24 -3.07
N PRO A 300 -3.54 9.51 -2.61
CA PRO A 300 -2.38 10.23 -2.08
C PRO A 300 -2.17 10.09 -0.57
N LEU A 301 -3.04 9.40 0.15
CA LEU A 301 -2.94 9.19 1.60
C LEU A 301 -2.90 7.70 1.97
N ARG A 302 -2.15 7.39 3.02
CA ARG A 302 -2.03 6.05 3.61
C ARG A 302 -2.23 6.06 5.13
N PHE A 303 -2.68 4.92 5.64
CA PHE A 303 -2.87 4.66 7.07
C PHE A 303 -2.17 3.36 7.42
N ASP A 304 -1.21 3.42 8.33
CA ASP A 304 -0.42 2.28 8.76
C ASP A 304 -0.35 2.20 10.29
N TYR A 305 -0.29 1.00 10.87
CA TYR A 305 0.05 0.82 12.28
C TYR A 305 1.53 0.51 12.44
N LEU A 306 2.20 1.24 13.35
CA LEU A 306 3.56 0.96 13.81
C LEU A 306 3.48 0.50 15.27
N ASP A 307 3.66 -0.80 15.47
CA ASP A 307 3.58 -1.48 16.76
C ASP A 307 4.99 -1.74 17.31
N THR A 308 5.35 -1.02 18.38
CA THR A 308 6.55 -1.26 19.18
C THR A 308 6.21 -1.78 20.59
N VAL A 309 4.98 -2.23 20.83
CA VAL A 309 4.53 -2.70 22.14
C VAL A 309 5.19 -4.04 22.48
N GLY A 310 6.14 -4.01 23.41
CA GLY A 310 7.01 -5.16 23.71
C GLY A 310 8.10 -5.39 22.65
N GLY A 311 8.32 -4.41 21.76
CA GLY A 311 9.39 -4.37 20.78
C GLY A 311 10.47 -3.34 21.15
N GLY A 312 11.09 -2.73 20.15
CA GLY A 312 12.13 -1.70 20.31
C GLY A 312 11.84 -0.42 19.53
N ASN A 313 12.73 0.57 19.64
CA ASN A 313 12.62 1.85 18.93
C ASN A 313 12.60 1.66 17.40
N LEU A 314 11.82 2.44 16.67
CA LEU A 314 11.97 2.54 15.21
C LEU A 314 13.34 3.15 14.85
N SER A 315 13.80 2.97 13.62
CA SER A 315 14.99 3.67 13.14
C SER A 315 14.80 5.18 13.21
N VAL A 316 15.85 5.90 13.60
CA VAL A 316 15.92 7.34 13.38
C VAL A 316 16.10 7.59 11.89
N HIS A 317 15.18 8.34 11.31
CA HIS A 317 15.16 8.62 9.88
C HIS A 317 14.50 9.95 9.56
N CYS A 318 14.55 10.35 8.30
CA CYS A 318 13.65 11.35 7.74
C CYS A 318 13.12 10.86 6.39
N HIS A 319 12.17 11.61 5.83
CA HIS A 319 11.70 11.38 4.45
C HIS A 319 12.33 12.38 3.48
N PRO A 320 12.48 12.02 2.19
CA PRO A 320 13.03 12.91 1.18
C PRO A 320 12.22 14.20 1.07
N LYS A 321 12.87 15.34 0.85
CA LYS A 321 12.18 16.59 0.48
C LYS A 321 11.68 16.49 -0.97
N GLU A 322 10.63 17.23 -1.31
CA GLU A 322 9.97 17.10 -2.62
C GLU A 322 10.92 17.23 -3.83
N PRO A 323 11.86 18.20 -3.90
CA PRO A 323 12.79 18.27 -5.03
C PRO A 323 13.65 17.01 -5.16
N TYR A 324 14.16 16.50 -4.04
CA TYR A 324 14.97 15.28 -3.99
C TYR A 324 14.15 14.06 -4.43
N MET A 325 12.93 13.95 -3.92
CA MET A 325 11.98 12.88 -4.24
C MET A 325 11.68 12.81 -5.74
N ARG A 326 11.51 13.97 -6.38
CA ARG A 326 11.26 14.08 -7.82
C ARG A 326 12.49 13.78 -8.66
N GLU A 327 13.62 14.40 -8.34
CA GLU A 327 14.83 14.32 -9.16
C GLU A 327 15.49 12.95 -9.06
N ARG A 328 15.67 12.45 -7.82
CA ARG A 328 16.39 11.20 -7.53
C ARG A 328 15.51 9.97 -7.64
N PHE A 329 14.29 10.02 -7.11
CA PHE A 329 13.43 8.85 -7.02
C PHE A 329 12.30 8.82 -8.07
N GLY A 330 12.03 9.94 -8.75
CA GLY A 330 11.05 9.99 -9.84
C GLY A 330 9.60 10.17 -9.37
N TRP A 331 9.37 10.47 -8.09
CA TRP A 331 8.03 10.65 -7.55
C TRP A 331 7.51 12.09 -7.69
N PRO A 332 6.22 12.30 -8.01
CA PRO A 332 5.68 13.64 -8.22
C PRO A 332 5.36 14.41 -6.94
N TYR A 333 5.41 13.77 -5.77
CA TYR A 333 5.20 14.35 -4.45
C TYR A 333 5.96 13.52 -3.40
N THR A 334 6.05 14.02 -2.17
CA THR A 334 6.81 13.35 -1.11
C THR A 334 5.96 12.81 0.03
N GLN A 335 6.59 11.95 0.84
CA GLN A 335 6.07 11.45 2.10
C GLN A 335 6.19 12.55 3.17
N HIS A 336 5.08 13.25 3.40
CA HIS A 336 4.84 13.87 4.69
C HIS A 336 4.10 12.87 5.57
N GLU A 337 4.35 12.92 6.86
CA GLU A 337 3.88 11.91 7.81
C GLU A 337 3.31 12.58 9.07
N THR A 338 2.51 11.81 9.81
CA THR A 338 2.12 12.16 11.17
C THR A 338 2.06 10.91 12.02
N TYR A 339 2.35 11.05 13.32
CA TYR A 339 2.13 10.00 14.31
C TYR A 339 0.95 10.34 15.19
N TYR A 340 -0.15 9.60 15.04
CA TYR A 340 -1.22 9.58 16.03
C TYR A 340 -0.94 8.48 17.05
N MET A 341 -0.78 8.84 18.32
CA MET A 341 -0.53 7.87 19.38
C MET A 341 -1.83 7.13 19.72
N THR A 342 -2.01 5.95 19.13
CA THR A 342 -3.17 5.08 19.44
C THR A 342 -3.00 4.43 20.81
N LEU A 343 -1.77 4.01 21.13
CA LEU A 343 -1.34 3.60 22.47
C LEU A 343 0.01 4.24 22.77
N GLY A 344 0.12 4.82 23.97
CA GLY A 344 1.38 5.34 24.50
C GLY A 344 1.14 5.92 25.90
N SER A 345 2.21 6.32 26.58
CA SER A 345 2.18 6.84 27.94
C SER A 345 3.17 8.01 28.13
N PRO A 346 3.11 8.72 29.26
CA PRO A 346 4.12 9.71 29.62
C PRO A 346 5.54 9.15 29.76
N ASP A 347 5.71 7.83 29.92
CA ASP A 347 7.00 7.14 30.07
C ASP A 347 7.54 6.59 28.73
N THR A 348 6.80 6.75 27.64
CA THR A 348 7.20 6.38 26.28
C THR A 348 7.40 7.63 25.45
N GLU A 349 8.20 7.54 24.39
CA GLU A 349 8.71 8.74 23.71
C GLU A 349 8.56 8.69 22.19
N VAL A 350 8.49 9.88 21.60
CA VAL A 350 8.68 10.12 20.16
C VAL A 350 9.90 11.03 20.00
N PHE A 351 10.85 10.61 19.19
CA PHE A 351 11.98 11.43 18.75
C PHE A 351 11.51 12.29 17.59
N LEU A 352 11.70 13.61 17.66
CA LEU A 352 11.20 14.53 16.63
C LEU A 352 11.99 15.83 16.60
N GLY A 353 12.59 16.16 15.46
CA GLY A 353 13.25 17.45 15.23
C GLY A 353 14.58 17.59 15.96
N LEU A 354 15.42 18.50 15.49
CA LEU A 354 16.75 18.73 16.05
C LEU A 354 16.65 19.48 17.38
N ARG A 355 17.63 19.29 18.26
CA ARG A 355 17.86 20.20 19.38
C ARG A 355 18.29 21.57 18.88
N GLU A 356 18.04 22.60 19.69
CA GLU A 356 18.47 23.97 19.37
C GLU A 356 19.99 24.04 19.16
N ASP A 357 20.73 23.37 20.03
CA ASP A 357 22.19 23.28 20.08
C ASP A 357 22.79 22.13 19.25
N ALA A 358 21.98 21.41 18.46
CA ALA A 358 22.46 20.28 17.67
C ALA A 358 23.51 20.70 16.63
N ASP A 359 24.68 20.08 16.70
CA ASP A 359 25.74 20.16 15.69
C ASP A 359 25.54 19.06 14.64
N VAL A 360 25.11 19.47 13.45
CA VAL A 360 24.77 18.55 12.34
C VAL A 360 25.99 17.80 11.82
N GLU A 361 27.19 18.40 11.86
CA GLU A 361 28.40 17.72 11.42
C GLU A 361 28.87 16.71 12.47
N ALA A 362 28.74 17.04 13.76
CA ALA A 362 28.96 16.06 14.82
C ALA A 362 27.96 14.89 14.73
N PHE A 363 26.67 15.16 14.46
CA PHE A 363 25.66 14.13 14.23
C PHE A 363 26.05 13.23 13.04
N ARG A 364 26.45 13.81 11.91
CA ARG A 364 26.91 13.08 10.72
C ARG A 364 28.11 12.18 11.02
N ASP A 365 29.10 12.71 11.72
CA ASP A 365 30.29 11.94 12.10
C ASP A 365 29.96 10.77 13.03
N GLN A 366 29.06 10.96 13.99
CA GLN A 366 28.64 9.90 14.90
C GLN A 366 27.79 8.84 14.18
N VAL A 367 26.88 9.24 13.29
CA VAL A 367 26.13 8.31 12.42
C VAL A 367 27.08 7.48 11.58
N ARG A 368 28.10 8.08 10.97
CA ARG A 368 29.10 7.36 10.19
C ARG A 368 29.87 6.35 11.07
N LYS A 369 30.32 6.75 12.27
CA LYS A 369 31.00 5.85 13.22
C LYS A 369 30.10 4.68 13.65
N ALA A 370 28.79 4.92 13.83
CA ALA A 370 27.82 3.87 14.11
C ALA A 370 27.70 2.90 12.94
N ALA A 371 27.53 3.42 11.72
CA ALA A 371 27.35 2.62 10.52
C ALA A 371 28.58 1.77 10.15
N THR A 372 29.80 2.33 10.24
CA THR A 372 31.02 1.62 9.81
C THR A 372 31.78 0.94 10.93
N GLY A 373 31.66 1.43 12.16
CA GLY A 373 32.48 1.00 13.30
C GLY A 373 31.67 0.42 14.47
N GLY A 374 30.34 0.35 14.37
CA GLY A 374 29.49 -0.19 15.43
C GLY A 374 29.54 0.62 16.74
N THR A 375 29.91 1.90 16.68
CA THR A 375 29.91 2.78 17.85
C THR A 375 28.49 3.27 18.11
N PRO A 376 27.90 3.02 19.30
CA PRO A 376 26.56 3.51 19.59
C PRO A 376 26.48 5.04 19.50
N LEU A 377 25.35 5.50 18.97
CA LEU A 377 24.97 6.91 18.90
C LEU A 377 23.95 7.19 20.00
N ASP A 378 24.20 8.23 20.80
CA ASP A 378 23.18 8.83 21.65
C ASP A 378 22.35 9.80 20.80
N VAL A 379 21.08 9.48 20.62
CA VAL A 379 20.21 10.23 19.72
C VAL A 379 19.71 11.51 20.38
N GLU A 380 19.61 11.54 21.71
CA GLU A 380 19.15 12.70 22.48
C GLU A 380 20.19 13.83 22.55
N ASP A 381 21.43 13.55 22.15
CA ASP A 381 22.44 14.59 21.93
C ASP A 381 22.09 15.49 20.73
N HIS A 382 21.25 15.01 19.80
CA HIS A 382 20.97 15.69 18.52
C HIS A 382 19.49 15.95 18.26
N ILE A 383 18.61 15.07 18.72
CA ILE A 383 17.17 15.06 18.40
C ILE A 383 16.37 15.22 19.70
N LEU A 384 15.30 16.01 19.65
CA LEU A 384 14.40 16.20 20.79
C LEU A 384 13.52 14.96 21.01
N THR A 385 13.17 14.70 22.27
CA THR A 385 12.18 13.70 22.67
C THR A 385 10.92 14.37 23.22
N PHE A 386 9.77 13.74 22.96
CA PHE A 386 8.48 14.18 23.47
C PHE A 386 7.71 13.00 24.07
N PRO A 387 6.97 13.18 25.17
CA PRO A 387 6.09 12.16 25.72
C PRO A 387 5.03 11.72 24.71
N ALA A 388 4.94 10.42 24.48
CA ALA A 388 4.10 9.78 23.48
C ALA A 388 2.67 9.50 24.02
N GLU A 389 2.05 10.51 24.63
CA GLU A 389 0.74 10.38 25.27
C GLU A 389 -0.35 9.94 24.29
N GLN A 390 -1.19 8.99 24.70
CA GLN A 390 -2.32 8.52 23.90
C GLN A 390 -3.22 9.69 23.44
N GLY A 391 -3.56 9.66 22.15
CA GLY A 391 -4.38 10.69 21.50
C GLY A 391 -3.62 11.94 21.09
N ARG A 392 -2.31 12.02 21.34
CA ARG A 392 -1.47 13.08 20.81
C ARG A 392 -1.16 12.83 19.33
N LEU A 393 -1.05 13.92 18.56
CA LEU A 393 -0.58 13.89 17.17
C LEU A 393 0.76 14.63 17.07
N PHE A 394 1.71 14.02 16.37
CA PHE A 394 2.96 14.64 15.96
C PHE A 394 2.96 14.85 14.45
N MET A 395 3.23 16.07 14.00
CA MET A 395 3.38 16.41 12.59
C MET A 395 4.83 16.15 12.15
N ILE A 396 5.00 15.47 11.03
CA ILE A 396 6.32 15.05 10.53
C ILE A 396 6.45 15.44 9.05
N PRO A 397 6.62 16.74 8.75
CA PRO A 397 6.91 17.16 7.39
C PRO A 397 8.26 16.60 6.91
N ALA A 398 8.36 16.33 5.61
CA ALA A 398 9.56 15.76 4.99
C ALA A 398 10.85 16.51 5.39
N GLY A 399 11.95 15.75 5.54
CA GLY A 399 13.23 16.25 6.03
C GLY A 399 13.35 16.35 7.56
N THR A 400 12.26 16.22 8.32
CA THR A 400 12.31 16.22 9.80
C THR A 400 12.89 14.90 10.32
N PRO A 401 13.94 14.90 11.14
CA PRO A 401 14.47 13.68 11.73
C PRO A 401 13.54 13.19 12.86
N HIS A 402 13.17 11.92 12.85
CA HIS A 402 12.21 11.36 13.80
C HIS A 402 12.32 9.84 13.97
N ALA A 403 11.70 9.33 15.04
CA ALA A 403 11.43 7.91 15.30
C ALA A 403 10.36 7.75 16.39
N SER A 404 9.56 6.68 16.32
CA SER A 404 8.77 6.24 17.49
C SER A 404 9.63 5.41 18.42
N GLY A 405 9.58 5.71 19.72
CA GLY A 405 10.20 4.90 20.78
C GLY A 405 9.53 3.54 20.98
N ALA A 406 10.15 2.71 21.83
CA ALA A 406 9.61 1.43 22.26
C ALA A 406 8.37 1.60 23.13
N GLY A 407 7.44 0.63 23.08
CA GLY A 407 6.23 0.62 23.92
C GLY A 407 5.02 1.35 23.34
N ASN A 408 5.08 1.81 22.09
CA ASN A 408 4.06 2.61 21.44
C ASN A 408 3.25 1.80 20.42
N LEU A 409 2.00 2.23 20.19
CA LEU A 409 1.24 1.93 18.98
C LEU A 409 0.91 3.25 18.28
N VAL A 410 1.49 3.43 17.11
CA VAL A 410 1.27 4.61 16.29
C VAL A 410 0.30 4.25 15.17
N LEU A 411 -0.71 5.09 14.94
CA LEU A 411 -1.38 5.17 13.66
C LEU A 411 -0.64 6.24 12.85
N GLU A 412 0.14 5.77 11.87
CA GLU A 412 0.84 6.61 10.91
C GLU A 412 -0.16 7.07 9.84
N ILE A 413 -0.29 8.38 9.68
CA ILE A 413 -1.10 8.99 8.62
C ILE A 413 -0.18 9.81 7.74
N SER A 414 0.02 9.34 6.52
CA SER A 414 1.08 9.82 5.64
C SER A 414 0.60 10.02 4.22
N ALA A 415 1.36 10.79 3.45
CA ALA A 415 1.30 10.73 2.01
C ALA A 415 1.79 9.34 1.52
N THR A 416 1.22 8.85 0.41
CA THR A 416 1.37 7.46 -0.04
C THR A 416 2.78 6.95 -0.40
N PRO A 417 3.77 7.74 -0.87
CA PRO A 417 5.09 7.18 -1.13
C PRO A 417 5.59 6.48 0.13
N TYR A 418 5.87 5.17 0.03
CA TYR A 418 5.97 4.30 1.21
C TYR A 418 7.29 3.54 1.32
N LEU A 419 8.19 3.72 0.36
CA LEU A 419 9.45 2.98 0.25
C LEU A 419 10.68 3.78 0.74
N TYR A 420 10.50 5.04 1.16
CA TYR A 420 11.59 6.01 1.32
C TYR A 420 11.79 6.47 2.76
N SER A 421 12.33 5.56 3.59
CA SER A 421 12.87 5.91 4.92
C SER A 421 14.38 6.14 4.84
N LEU A 422 14.82 7.38 4.94
CA LEU A 422 16.23 7.76 4.88
C LEU A 422 16.86 7.63 6.28
N ARG A 423 17.25 6.39 6.62
CA ARG A 423 17.70 6.05 7.98
C ARG A 423 19.07 6.62 8.32
N PHE A 424 19.13 7.33 9.44
CA PHE A 424 20.35 7.79 10.09
C PHE A 424 20.92 6.73 11.02
N TYR A 425 20.07 6.11 11.84
CA TYR A 425 20.52 5.18 12.87
C TYR A 425 19.43 4.14 13.19
N ASP A 426 19.86 2.90 13.43
CA ASP A 426 18.98 1.77 13.70
C ASP A 426 19.37 1.01 14.97
N TRP A 427 19.95 1.71 15.95
CA TRP A 427 20.32 1.15 17.27
C TRP A 427 21.28 -0.04 17.20
N LEU A 428 22.16 -0.03 16.19
CA LEU A 428 23.10 -1.12 15.87
C LEU A 428 22.45 -2.50 15.74
N ARG A 429 21.16 -2.54 15.37
CA ARG A 429 20.46 -3.81 15.21
C ARG A 429 20.99 -4.56 13.99
N PRO A 430 21.20 -5.88 14.12
CA PRO A 430 21.51 -6.70 12.98
C PRO A 430 20.28 -6.91 12.08
N ASP A 431 20.53 -7.22 10.82
CA ASP A 431 19.55 -7.83 9.93
C ASP A 431 19.29 -9.30 10.29
N ALA A 432 18.50 -9.99 9.47
CA ALA A 432 18.16 -11.40 9.70
C ALA A 432 19.37 -12.34 9.66
N ASP A 433 20.44 -11.95 8.96
CA ASP A 433 21.68 -12.73 8.79
C ASP A 433 22.76 -12.35 9.82
N GLY A 434 22.47 -11.39 10.72
CA GLY A 434 23.40 -10.93 11.75
C GLY A 434 24.31 -9.78 11.30
N ASN A 435 24.15 -9.25 10.08
CA ASN A 435 24.96 -8.14 9.57
C ASN A 435 24.38 -6.78 9.99
N PRO A 436 25.18 -5.70 10.00
CA PRO A 436 24.65 -4.35 10.19
C PRO A 436 23.62 -4.01 9.12
N ARG A 437 22.48 -3.46 9.52
CA ARG A 437 21.44 -3.07 8.56
C ARG A 437 21.92 -1.94 7.64
N PRO A 438 21.55 -1.96 6.35
CA PRO A 438 21.88 -0.88 5.42
C PRO A 438 21.23 0.46 5.85
N LEU A 439 22.06 1.51 6.00
CA LEU A 439 21.65 2.86 6.40
C LEU A 439 21.96 3.88 5.28
N PRO A 440 20.96 4.37 4.55
CA PRO A 440 21.14 5.40 3.51
C PRO A 440 21.32 6.82 4.10
N TYR A 441 22.18 6.98 5.11
CA TYR A 441 22.26 8.21 5.88
C TYR A 441 22.72 9.42 5.06
N GLU A 442 23.50 9.22 3.98
CA GLU A 442 23.87 10.32 3.08
C GLU A 442 22.65 10.94 2.38
N HIS A 443 21.68 10.10 1.97
CA HIS A 443 20.39 10.60 1.50
C HIS A 443 19.67 11.36 2.62
N GLY A 444 19.70 10.83 3.84
CA GLY A 444 19.11 11.48 5.02
C GLY A 444 19.67 12.88 5.25
N PHE A 445 21.00 13.02 5.26
CA PHE A 445 21.66 14.31 5.46
C PHE A 445 21.46 15.28 4.28
N ALA A 446 21.33 14.78 3.05
CA ALA A 446 20.96 15.60 1.90
C ALA A 446 19.53 16.17 2.01
N ASN A 447 18.66 15.52 2.79
CA ASN A 447 17.26 15.89 2.97
C ASN A 447 16.94 16.53 4.31
N LEU A 448 17.85 16.49 5.28
CA LEU A 448 17.65 17.02 6.63
C LEU A 448 17.21 18.49 6.57
N GLU A 449 16.09 18.80 7.23
CA GLU A 449 15.62 20.18 7.38
C GLU A 449 16.16 20.75 8.69
N THR A 450 17.26 21.51 8.59
CA THR A 450 18.00 21.99 9.76
C THR A 450 17.28 23.11 10.52
N GLY A 451 16.28 23.75 9.91
CA GLY A 451 15.43 24.75 10.56
C GLY A 451 14.40 24.17 11.53
N ARG A 452 14.11 22.87 11.47
CA ARG A 452 13.18 22.18 12.40
C ARG A 452 13.90 21.85 13.71
N ARG A 453 14.20 22.88 14.51
CA ARG A 453 14.95 22.77 15.77
C ARG A 453 14.34 23.50 16.96
N GLY A 454 14.70 23.03 18.16
CA GLY A 454 14.39 23.70 19.43
C GLY A 454 12.88 23.92 19.66
N ASP A 455 12.53 25.07 20.24
CA ASP A 455 11.15 25.40 20.62
C ASP A 455 10.18 25.45 19.43
N ALA A 456 10.69 25.67 18.21
CA ALA A 456 9.87 25.65 17.00
C ALA A 456 9.27 24.27 16.74
N VAL A 457 9.99 23.20 17.09
CA VAL A 457 9.49 21.83 16.94
C VAL A 457 8.28 21.61 17.84
N ALA A 458 8.41 21.92 19.14
CA ALA A 458 7.33 21.77 20.10
C ALA A 458 6.10 22.60 19.71
N ARG A 459 6.31 23.85 19.28
CA ARG A 459 5.23 24.77 18.90
C ARG A 459 4.51 24.34 17.62
N ASP A 460 5.25 23.97 16.58
CA ASP A 460 4.70 23.81 15.23
C ASP A 460 4.31 22.35 14.94
N LEU A 461 5.10 21.39 15.44
CA LEU A 461 4.96 19.98 15.11
C LEU A 461 4.21 19.17 16.18
N VAL A 462 4.08 19.69 17.39
CA VAL A 462 3.36 19.03 18.48
C VAL A 462 2.09 19.81 18.82
N GLN A 463 1.17 19.84 17.86
CA GLN A 463 0.02 20.72 17.88
C GLN A 463 -1.01 20.31 18.93
N GLN A 464 -1.60 21.32 19.58
CA GLN A 464 -2.76 21.13 20.45
C GLN A 464 -4.03 21.02 19.61
N ALA A 465 -4.94 20.14 20.04
CA ALA A 465 -6.23 19.97 19.39
C ALA A 465 -7.05 21.27 19.46
N ARG A 466 -7.65 21.68 18.34
CA ARG A 466 -8.53 22.85 18.26
C ARG A 466 -9.91 22.42 17.84
N THR A 467 -10.93 22.76 18.62
CA THR A 467 -12.33 22.45 18.25
C THR A 467 -12.70 23.20 16.98
N LEU A 468 -13.12 22.46 15.95
CA LEU A 468 -13.59 22.98 14.67
C LEU A 468 -15.10 23.23 14.70
N ARG A 469 -15.87 22.24 15.18
CA ARG A 469 -17.32 22.31 15.33
C ARG A 469 -17.81 21.36 16.41
N THR A 470 -19.02 21.59 16.89
CA THR A 470 -19.67 20.84 17.97
C THR A 470 -21.10 20.51 17.60
N GLY A 471 -21.62 19.41 18.15
CA GLY A 471 -23.04 19.06 18.14
C GLY A 471 -23.46 18.40 19.44
N THR A 472 -24.66 17.83 19.48
CA THR A 472 -25.17 17.17 20.69
C THR A 472 -24.37 15.90 20.97
N GLY A 473 -23.60 15.92 22.06
CA GLY A 473 -22.77 14.78 22.49
C GLY A 473 -21.56 14.51 21.61
N TRP A 474 -21.14 15.47 20.76
CA TRP A 474 -19.94 15.30 19.95
C TRP A 474 -19.23 16.61 19.61
N ARG A 475 -17.94 16.50 19.30
CA ARG A 475 -17.16 17.58 18.68
C ARG A 475 -16.18 17.03 17.64
N GLU A 476 -15.85 17.85 16.67
CA GLU A 476 -14.75 17.60 15.74
C GLU A 476 -13.61 18.56 16.04
N GLU A 477 -12.40 18.03 16.12
CA GLU A 477 -11.17 18.76 16.41
C GLU A 477 -10.26 18.71 15.18
N VAL A 478 -9.58 19.81 14.84
CA VAL A 478 -8.36 19.74 14.03
C VAL A 478 -7.22 19.42 14.98
N ILE A 479 -6.56 18.28 14.76
CA ILE A 479 -5.45 17.81 15.60
C ILE A 479 -4.09 17.95 14.91
N GLY A 480 -4.08 18.14 13.59
CA GLY A 480 -2.85 18.43 12.84
C GLY A 480 -3.13 19.08 11.50
N ALA A 481 -2.54 20.25 11.27
CA ALA A 481 -2.52 20.88 9.96
C ALA A 481 -1.26 21.75 9.84
N LEU A 482 -0.51 21.57 8.75
CA LEU A 482 0.61 22.43 8.37
C LEU A 482 0.37 22.96 6.96
N GLU A 483 0.83 24.18 6.68
CA GLU A 483 0.67 24.81 5.37
C GLU A 483 1.40 24.05 4.25
N GLU A 484 2.58 23.52 4.55
CA GLU A 484 3.39 22.75 3.62
C GLU A 484 2.86 21.33 3.36
N MET A 485 1.93 20.84 4.18
CA MET A 485 1.31 19.52 4.02
C MET A 485 -0.03 19.65 3.31
N PHE A 486 -0.25 18.82 2.30
CA PHE A 486 -1.47 18.87 1.48
C PHE A 486 -2.71 18.26 2.13
N TYR A 487 -2.57 17.69 3.32
CA TYR A 487 -3.65 17.07 4.07
C TYR A 487 -3.65 17.58 5.50
N GLU A 488 -4.79 17.39 6.16
CA GLU A 488 -4.94 17.64 7.59
C GLU A 488 -5.57 16.44 8.28
N VAL A 489 -5.33 16.37 9.58
CA VAL A 489 -5.84 15.32 10.46
C VAL A 489 -6.80 15.94 11.44
N ARG A 490 -8.00 15.37 11.48
CA ARG A 490 -9.09 15.75 12.37
C ARG A 490 -9.47 14.57 13.25
N ARG A 491 -10.23 14.85 14.31
CA ARG A 491 -10.73 13.84 15.22
C ARG A 491 -12.16 14.14 15.65
N TYR A 492 -13.04 13.16 15.48
CA TYR A 492 -14.32 13.13 16.17
C TYR A 492 -14.11 12.62 17.59
N VAL A 493 -14.70 13.33 18.56
CA VAL A 493 -14.91 12.87 19.92
C VAL A 493 -16.41 12.76 20.13
N LEU A 494 -16.90 11.54 20.25
CA LEU A 494 -18.32 11.19 20.29
C LEU A 494 -18.62 10.58 21.66
N ASP A 495 -19.65 11.08 22.33
CA ASP A 495 -20.26 10.38 23.47
C ASP A 495 -20.96 9.10 22.98
N ALA A 496 -21.26 8.19 23.91
CA ALA A 496 -21.97 6.95 23.58
C ALA A 496 -23.29 7.24 22.84
N GLY A 497 -23.48 6.60 21.68
CA GLY A 497 -24.67 6.77 20.84
C GLY A 497 -24.79 8.13 20.11
N ALA A 498 -23.84 9.06 20.30
CA ALA A 498 -23.85 10.35 19.61
C ALA A 498 -23.61 10.17 18.10
N GLU A 499 -24.20 11.08 17.30
CA GLU A 499 -24.14 11.05 15.84
C GLU A 499 -23.65 12.38 15.29
N ALA A 500 -22.54 12.34 14.55
CA ALA A 500 -21.98 13.48 13.84
C ALA A 500 -22.27 13.38 12.35
N HIS A 501 -22.73 14.48 11.74
CA HIS A 501 -22.94 14.58 10.29
C HIS A 501 -21.74 15.22 9.61
N ASP A 502 -21.37 14.70 8.44
CA ASP A 502 -20.28 15.18 7.63
C ASP A 502 -20.59 15.11 6.13
N ASP A 503 -19.77 15.77 5.33
CA ASP A 503 -19.89 15.80 3.87
C ASP A 503 -18.50 15.67 3.27
N THR A 504 -18.32 14.73 2.35
CA THR A 504 -17.08 14.58 1.59
C THR A 504 -16.74 15.85 0.80
N ALA A 505 -17.73 16.70 0.48
CA ALA A 505 -17.55 17.97 -0.20
C ALA A 505 -16.68 17.85 -1.47
N GLY A 506 -16.83 16.74 -2.19
CA GLY A 506 -16.09 16.47 -3.43
C GLY A 506 -14.66 15.93 -3.25
N ARG A 507 -14.26 15.49 -2.06
CA ARG A 507 -12.97 14.82 -1.76
C ARG A 507 -13.17 13.58 -0.90
N PHE A 508 -12.31 12.57 -1.03
CA PHE A 508 -12.39 11.41 -0.15
C PHE A 508 -12.04 11.77 1.31
N HIS A 509 -12.61 11.03 2.25
CA HIS A 509 -12.19 11.01 3.65
C HIS A 509 -11.66 9.62 4.01
N ILE A 510 -10.69 9.53 4.92
CA ILE A 510 -10.29 8.26 5.54
C ILE A 510 -10.60 8.35 7.03
N LEU A 511 -11.27 7.35 7.58
CA LEU A 511 -11.66 7.24 8.97
C LEU A 511 -10.94 6.07 9.63
N ASN A 512 -10.46 6.24 10.86
CA ASN A 512 -9.95 5.16 11.69
C ASN A 512 -10.49 5.30 13.12
N VAL A 513 -10.98 4.21 13.71
CA VAL A 513 -11.44 4.21 15.10
C VAL A 513 -10.25 3.97 16.02
N VAL A 514 -9.84 5.01 16.75
CA VAL A 514 -8.63 4.99 17.58
C VAL A 514 -8.91 4.83 19.07
N GLU A 515 -10.18 4.89 19.49
CA GLU A 515 -10.60 4.68 20.88
C GLU A 515 -12.08 4.32 20.93
N GLY A 516 -12.48 3.43 21.84
CA GLY A 516 -13.86 2.96 22.00
C GLY A 516 -14.22 1.80 21.05
N ASP A 517 -15.42 1.24 21.20
CA ASP A 517 -15.78 -0.04 20.57
C ASP A 517 -15.95 0.03 19.04
N GLY A 518 -16.34 1.20 18.52
CA GLY A 518 -16.60 1.39 17.10
C GLY A 518 -17.66 2.44 16.79
N VAL A 519 -17.87 2.66 15.51
CA VAL A 519 -18.93 3.52 14.96
C VAL A 519 -19.69 2.80 13.85
N SER A 520 -20.89 3.28 13.57
CA SER A 520 -21.63 2.97 12.35
C SER A 520 -21.64 4.21 11.45
N VAL A 521 -21.28 4.01 10.19
CA VAL A 521 -21.27 5.06 9.16
C VAL A 521 -22.48 4.89 8.26
N HIS A 522 -23.31 5.92 8.13
CA HIS A 522 -24.56 5.89 7.36
C HIS A 522 -24.49 6.91 6.23
N THR A 523 -24.72 6.48 4.98
CA THR A 523 -24.74 7.38 3.82
C THR A 523 -26.16 7.87 3.52
N ALA A 524 -26.28 9.00 2.82
CA ALA A 524 -27.57 9.46 2.31
C ALA A 524 -28.22 8.46 1.32
N ALA A 525 -27.42 7.60 0.68
CA ALA A 525 -27.89 6.53 -0.20
C ALA A 525 -28.44 5.31 0.55
N GLY A 526 -28.34 5.29 1.88
CA GLY A 526 -28.83 4.21 2.74
C GLY A 526 -27.83 3.08 2.98
N ASP A 527 -26.57 3.23 2.56
CA ASP A 527 -25.51 2.29 2.94
C ASP A 527 -25.17 2.46 4.42
N ARG A 528 -24.95 1.34 5.09
CA ARG A 528 -24.49 1.28 6.48
C ARG A 528 -23.21 0.47 6.57
N HIS A 529 -22.18 1.02 7.19
CA HIS A 529 -20.90 0.34 7.41
C HIS A 529 -20.53 0.38 8.89
N GLU A 530 -20.35 -0.78 9.52
CA GLU A 530 -19.79 -0.88 10.87
C GLU A 530 -18.26 -0.73 10.82
N LEU A 531 -17.69 0.03 11.73
CA LEU A 531 -16.26 0.24 11.84
C LEU A 531 -15.86 0.04 13.30
N ALA A 532 -15.18 -1.08 13.59
CA ALA A 532 -14.72 -1.42 14.93
C ALA A 532 -13.42 -0.67 15.28
N TYR A 533 -13.06 -0.71 16.57
CA TYR A 533 -11.74 -0.29 17.03
C TYR A 533 -10.61 -0.81 16.14
N ALA A 534 -9.64 0.07 15.87
CA ALA A 534 -8.48 -0.08 15.01
C ALA A 534 -8.75 -0.24 13.50
N GLU A 535 -10.00 -0.26 13.05
CA GLU A 535 -10.30 -0.43 11.64
C GLU A 535 -10.22 0.89 10.87
N THR A 536 -9.65 0.83 9.67
CA THR A 536 -9.63 1.95 8.71
C THR A 536 -10.71 1.80 7.62
N LEU A 537 -11.31 2.92 7.22
CA LEU A 537 -12.38 3.02 6.21
C LEU A 537 -12.15 4.22 5.29
N THR A 538 -12.21 4.00 3.98
CA THR A 538 -12.27 5.09 2.99
C THR A 538 -13.72 5.43 2.71
N VAL A 539 -14.07 6.71 2.77
CA VAL A 539 -15.33 7.28 2.29
C VAL A 539 -15.03 8.01 0.96
N PRO A 540 -15.38 7.40 -0.19
CA PRO A 540 -15.15 8.00 -1.51
C PRO A 540 -15.79 9.38 -1.67
N ALA A 541 -15.19 10.25 -2.48
CA ALA A 541 -15.70 11.59 -2.76
C ALA A 541 -17.17 11.60 -3.21
N ALA A 542 -17.59 10.62 -4.00
CA ALA A 542 -18.96 10.50 -4.52
C ALA A 542 -20.02 10.12 -3.46
N VAL A 543 -19.63 9.77 -2.23
CA VAL A 543 -20.59 9.50 -1.14
C VAL A 543 -21.35 10.78 -0.76
N GLY A 544 -20.70 11.93 -0.77
CA GLY A 544 -21.30 13.20 -0.33
C GLY A 544 -21.59 13.17 1.17
N GLN A 545 -22.84 13.43 1.53
CA GLN A 545 -23.29 13.49 2.92
C GLN A 545 -23.36 12.11 3.57
N TYR A 546 -22.84 12.03 4.80
CA TYR A 546 -22.89 10.84 5.65
C TYR A 546 -22.95 11.22 7.13
N SER A 547 -23.23 10.24 7.99
CA SER A 547 -23.11 10.39 9.44
C SER A 547 -22.24 9.30 10.05
N VAL A 548 -21.64 9.62 11.19
CA VAL A 548 -20.81 8.74 12.01
C VAL A 548 -21.47 8.66 13.39
N ARG A 549 -21.99 7.50 13.73
CA ARG A 549 -22.67 7.27 15.00
C ARG A 549 -21.86 6.33 15.89
N ALA A 550 -21.54 6.78 17.09
CA ALA A 550 -20.84 5.97 18.09
C ALA A 550 -21.67 4.76 18.53
N ALA A 551 -20.98 3.67 18.86
CA ALA A 551 -21.59 2.56 19.58
C ALA A 551 -22.13 3.01 20.95
N ASP A 552 -23.12 2.29 21.48
CA ASP A 552 -23.75 2.63 22.76
C ASP A 552 -22.91 2.25 23.99
N GLY A 553 -21.78 1.54 23.80
CA GLY A 553 -20.95 0.97 24.87
C GLY A 553 -20.02 1.97 25.59
N GLY A 554 -19.79 3.16 25.03
CA GLY A 554 -18.91 4.17 25.60
C GLY A 554 -18.56 5.28 24.60
N PRO A 555 -17.80 6.30 25.03
CA PRO A 555 -17.30 7.32 24.12
C PRO A 555 -16.35 6.71 23.09
N VAL A 556 -16.35 7.28 21.89
CA VAL A 556 -15.57 6.81 20.75
C VAL A 556 -14.79 7.97 20.15
N ARG A 557 -13.54 7.70 19.75
CA ARG A 557 -12.74 8.65 18.99
C ARG A 557 -12.44 8.09 17.61
N VAL A 558 -12.70 8.91 16.59
CA VAL A 558 -12.44 8.57 15.19
C VAL A 558 -11.51 9.61 14.60
N VAL A 559 -10.34 9.19 14.15
CA VAL A 559 -9.44 10.04 13.39
C VAL A 559 -9.91 10.09 11.94
N LYS A 560 -9.92 11.29 11.36
CA LYS A 560 -10.28 11.56 9.97
C LYS A 560 -9.12 12.27 9.28
N ALA A 561 -8.67 11.77 8.13
CA ALA A 561 -7.76 12.49 7.24
C ALA A 561 -8.47 12.90 5.95
N LEU A 562 -8.08 14.06 5.42
CA LEU A 562 -8.60 14.60 4.16
C LEU A 562 -7.55 15.48 3.47
N VAL A 563 -7.60 15.53 2.14
CA VAL A 563 -6.83 16.47 1.32
C VAL A 563 -7.46 17.86 1.41
N ARG A 564 -6.62 18.89 1.58
CA ARG A 564 -7.04 20.28 1.79
C ARG A 564 -7.40 21.01 0.52
#